data_AF-A0A6V7TVY5-F1
#
_entry.id   AF-A0A6V7TVY5-F1
#
_cell.length_a   1.000
_cell.length_b   1.000
_cell.length_c   1.000
_cell.angle_alpha   90.00
_cell.angle_beta   90.00
_cell.angle_gamma   90.00
#
_symmetry.space_group_name_H-M   'P 1'
#
loop_
_entity.id
_entity.type
_entity.pdbx_description
1 polymer ?
#
loop_
_entity_poly.entity_id
_entity_poly.type
_entity_poly.pdbx_seq_one_letter_code
_entity_poly.pdbx_strand_id
1 'polypeptide(L)'
;MLSFFNYVNDLDESPQVFTQDAVEVFLSIMKLCFFVLLFTWIRRIPPRLLDLHRQAESRGDKVLILGSVLFLTAECICEIMELLFFSFRNKRVYLAIKILDILYSVNNLASNFLEAFCLMKLIALKDNFLKELSAILPFIATCCTILNLTDFAMTYFYIETEKHHLKGIIESLESSEFFVLVGVIGRLLDTANYLYTFTCALCWIDIIIRYRHFGLFILGNKPKTNLGRTNYASDGEESETQC
;
A
#
# COMPACT_ATOMS: atom_id res chain seq x y z
N MET A 1 -14.64 -13.43 -9.92
CA MET A 1 -14.55 -14.88 -10.24
C MET A 1 -14.85 -15.86 -9.09
N LEU A 2 -14.54 -15.57 -7.81
CA LEU A 2 -15.01 -16.37 -6.66
C LEU A 2 -16.55 -16.52 -6.61
N SER A 3 -17.30 -15.55 -7.14
CA SER A 3 -18.76 -15.61 -7.17
C SER A 3 -19.34 -16.72 -8.07
N PHE A 4 -18.55 -17.35 -8.95
CA PHE A 4 -18.97 -18.55 -9.72
C PHE A 4 -18.55 -19.86 -9.03
N PHE A 5 -17.52 -19.84 -8.18
CA PHE A 5 -17.03 -21.03 -7.49
C PHE A 5 -17.65 -21.22 -6.10
N ASN A 6 -17.90 -20.13 -5.36
CA ASN A 6 -18.77 -20.14 -4.18
C ASN A 6 -20.24 -20.45 -4.52
N TYR A 7 -20.63 -20.27 -5.79
CA TYR A 7 -21.98 -20.51 -6.28
C TYR A 7 -22.48 -21.96 -6.12
N VAL A 8 -21.57 -22.93 -6.06
CA VAL A 8 -21.96 -24.35 -5.89
C VAL A 8 -22.06 -24.75 -4.40
N ASN A 9 -21.39 -24.03 -3.49
CA ASN A 9 -21.38 -24.34 -2.05
C ASN A 9 -22.30 -23.43 -1.21
N ASP A 10 -22.58 -22.19 -1.61
CA ASP A 10 -23.20 -21.16 -0.73
C ASP A 10 -24.73 -21.02 -0.84
N LEU A 11 -25.43 -22.03 -1.38
CA LEU A 11 -26.89 -21.93 -1.53
C LEU A 11 -27.68 -21.86 -0.20
N ASP A 12 -27.02 -22.03 0.96
CA ASP A 12 -27.63 -21.98 2.31
C ASP A 12 -27.14 -20.84 3.25
N GLU A 13 -26.14 -20.01 2.90
CA GLU A 13 -25.51 -19.02 3.85
C GLU A 13 -25.73 -17.52 3.51
N SER A 14 -26.80 -17.19 2.79
CA SER A 14 -27.04 -15.85 2.22
C SER A 14 -26.96 -14.60 3.14
N PRO A 15 -27.28 -14.61 4.45
CA PRO A 15 -27.22 -13.38 5.26
C PRO A 15 -25.82 -13.05 5.79
N GLN A 16 -24.94 -14.04 5.99
CA GLN A 16 -23.60 -13.80 6.56
C GLN A 16 -22.64 -13.18 5.53
N VAL A 17 -22.70 -13.66 4.28
CA VAL A 17 -21.89 -13.14 3.16
C VAL A 17 -22.13 -11.63 2.95
N PHE A 18 -23.40 -11.21 2.92
CA PHE A 18 -23.75 -9.80 2.72
C PHE A 18 -23.22 -8.88 3.84
N THR A 19 -23.21 -9.36 5.09
CA THR A 19 -22.68 -8.57 6.21
C THR A 19 -21.17 -8.40 6.14
N GLN A 20 -20.45 -9.41 5.62
CA GLN A 20 -19.02 -9.35 5.45
C GLN A 20 -18.64 -8.36 4.33
N ASP A 21 -19.29 -8.45 3.17
CA ASP A 21 -19.04 -7.55 2.03
C ASP A 21 -19.29 -6.08 2.42
N ALA A 22 -20.34 -5.82 3.21
CA ALA A 22 -20.64 -4.48 3.70
C ALA A 22 -19.56 -3.93 4.64
N VAL A 23 -18.98 -4.78 5.50
CA VAL A 23 -17.88 -4.41 6.40
C VAL A 23 -16.62 -4.12 5.59
N GLU A 24 -16.31 -4.93 4.58
CA GLU A 24 -15.15 -4.72 3.70
C GLU A 24 -15.26 -3.41 2.91
N VAL A 25 -16.44 -3.11 2.38
CA VAL A 25 -16.72 -1.80 1.74
C VAL A 25 -16.54 -0.66 2.75
N PHE A 26 -17.07 -0.79 3.97
CA PHE A 26 -16.90 0.24 5.01
C PHE A 26 -15.42 0.48 5.34
N LEU A 27 -14.63 -0.58 5.51
CA LEU A 27 -13.20 -0.49 5.75
C LEU A 27 -12.47 0.16 4.56
N SER A 28 -12.85 -0.16 3.32
CA SER A 28 -12.28 0.46 2.11
C SER A 28 -12.53 1.96 2.06
N ILE A 29 -13.73 2.42 2.46
CA ILE A 29 -14.07 3.84 2.54
C ILE A 29 -13.25 4.54 3.62
N MET A 30 -13.06 3.90 4.78
CA MET A 30 -12.22 4.43 5.85
C MET A 30 -10.75 4.55 5.42
N LYS A 31 -10.21 3.52 4.73
CA LYS A 31 -8.87 3.54 4.13
C LYS A 31 -8.74 4.70 3.14
N LEU A 32 -9.74 4.87 2.25
CA LEU A 32 -9.75 5.96 1.28
C LEU A 32 -9.76 7.33 1.96
N CYS A 33 -10.63 7.56 2.94
CA CYS A 33 -10.69 8.80 3.70
C CYS A 33 -9.34 9.12 4.38
N PHE A 34 -8.72 8.12 4.99
CA PHE A 34 -7.39 8.26 5.60
C PHE A 34 -6.33 8.71 4.58
N PHE A 35 -6.25 8.06 3.42
CA PHE A 35 -5.29 8.43 2.39
C PHE A 35 -5.59 9.76 1.70
N VAL A 36 -6.86 10.16 1.59
CA VAL A 36 -7.25 11.51 1.11
C VAL A 36 -6.73 12.59 2.06
N LEU A 37 -6.88 12.39 3.37
CA LEU A 37 -6.36 13.33 4.39
C LEU A 37 -4.84 13.39 4.34
N LEU A 38 -4.18 12.22 4.27
CA LEU A 38 -2.73 12.13 4.18
C LEU A 38 -2.20 12.80 2.90
N PHE A 39 -2.83 12.54 1.76
CA PHE A 39 -2.49 13.16 0.48
C PHE A 39 -2.66 14.67 0.51
N THR A 40 -3.77 15.17 1.06
CA THR A 40 -4.02 16.61 1.21
C THR A 40 -2.95 17.27 2.08
N TRP A 41 -2.54 16.60 3.14
CA TRP A 41 -1.46 17.05 4.02
C TRP A 41 -0.11 17.06 3.31
N ILE A 42 0.27 15.96 2.65
CA ILE A 42 1.53 15.83 1.90
C ILE A 42 1.62 16.83 0.75
N ARG A 43 0.50 17.14 0.08
CA ARG A 43 0.46 18.11 -1.01
C ARG A 43 0.90 19.50 -0.57
N ARG A 44 0.69 19.87 0.70
CA ARG A 44 1.13 21.17 1.28
C ARG A 44 2.65 21.28 1.45
N ILE A 45 3.39 20.17 1.41
CA ILE A 45 4.86 20.19 1.55
C ILE A 45 5.49 20.81 0.29
N PRO A 46 6.27 21.89 0.40
CA PRO A 46 6.89 22.53 -0.75
C PRO A 46 8.02 21.67 -1.36
N PRO A 47 8.20 21.71 -2.70
CA PRO A 47 9.18 20.86 -3.39
C PRO A 47 10.65 21.17 -3.04
N ARG A 48 10.94 22.34 -2.46
CA ARG A 48 12.30 22.72 -2.01
C ARG A 48 12.83 21.85 -0.86
N LEU A 49 11.93 21.17 -0.15
CA LEU A 49 12.25 20.26 0.95
C LEU A 49 12.53 18.82 0.48
N LEU A 50 12.50 18.58 -0.83
CA LEU A 50 12.86 17.30 -1.43
C LEU A 50 14.37 17.23 -1.68
N ASP A 51 14.96 16.07 -1.42
CA ASP A 51 16.38 15.79 -1.64
C ASP A 51 16.58 15.08 -2.99
N LEU A 52 17.44 15.63 -3.85
CA LEU A 52 17.74 15.04 -5.17
C LEU A 52 18.47 13.69 -5.04
N HIS A 53 19.36 13.53 -4.05
CA HIS A 53 20.12 12.29 -3.89
C HIS A 53 19.18 11.11 -3.58
N ARG A 54 18.25 11.33 -2.64
CA ARG A 54 17.22 10.35 -2.30
C ARG A 54 16.19 10.13 -3.39
N GLN A 55 15.89 11.15 -4.17
CA GLN A 55 15.05 10.97 -5.35
C GLN A 55 15.69 10.03 -6.37
N ALA A 56 17.02 10.01 -6.48
CA ALA A 56 17.74 9.11 -7.37
C ALA A 56 17.80 7.68 -6.83
N GLU A 57 18.04 7.52 -5.52
CA GLU A 57 18.07 6.20 -4.85
C GLU A 57 16.71 5.50 -4.89
N SER A 58 15.62 6.24 -4.64
CA SER A 58 14.24 5.71 -4.63
C SER A 58 13.59 5.54 -6.00
N ARG A 59 14.33 5.65 -7.11
CA ARG A 59 13.73 5.53 -8.46
C ARG A 59 13.17 4.14 -8.71
N GLY A 60 13.87 3.09 -8.25
CA GLY A 60 13.43 1.71 -8.40
C GLY A 60 12.08 1.48 -7.74
N ASP A 61 11.96 1.84 -6.46
CA ASP A 61 10.73 1.69 -5.68
C ASP A 61 9.57 2.47 -6.29
N LYS A 62 9.81 3.69 -6.78
CA LYS A 62 8.79 4.50 -7.46
C LYS A 62 8.26 3.81 -8.71
N VAL A 63 9.12 3.20 -9.51
CA VAL A 63 8.72 2.48 -10.73
C VAL A 63 7.94 1.22 -10.36
N LEU A 64 8.36 0.49 -9.33
CA LEU A 64 7.64 -0.70 -8.87
C LEU A 64 6.24 -0.36 -8.34
N ILE A 65 6.13 0.69 -7.51
CA ILE A 65 4.84 1.15 -6.98
C ILE A 65 3.92 1.60 -8.12
N LEU A 66 4.38 2.51 -8.99
CA LEU A 66 3.57 3.00 -10.12
C LEU A 66 3.19 1.88 -11.08
N GLY A 67 4.14 1.01 -11.43
CA GLY A 67 3.90 -0.13 -12.31
C GLY A 67 2.82 -1.04 -11.75
N SER A 68 2.91 -1.38 -10.46
CA SER A 68 1.94 -2.27 -9.82
C SER A 68 0.54 -1.65 -9.77
N VAL A 69 0.42 -0.35 -9.48
CA VAL A 69 -0.88 0.35 -9.49
C VAL A 69 -1.50 0.40 -10.89
N LEU A 70 -0.69 0.50 -11.95
CA LEU A 70 -1.20 0.41 -13.33
C LEU A 70 -1.77 -0.98 -13.64
N PHE A 71 -1.14 -2.05 -13.17
CA PHE A 71 -1.67 -3.40 -13.31
C PHE A 71 -2.98 -3.58 -12.51
N LEU A 72 -3.05 -3.08 -11.28
CA LEU A 72 -4.29 -3.05 -10.49
C LEU A 72 -5.43 -2.29 -11.20
N THR A 73 -5.09 -1.27 -12.00
CA THR A 73 -6.09 -0.55 -12.81
C THR A 73 -6.66 -1.46 -13.89
N ALA A 74 -5.83 -2.29 -14.53
CA ALA A 74 -6.29 -3.26 -15.53
C ALA A 74 -7.17 -4.35 -14.88
N GLU A 75 -6.85 -4.76 -13.66
CA GLU A 75 -7.65 -5.69 -12.86
C GLU A 75 -9.05 -5.13 -12.61
N CYS A 76 -9.14 -3.89 -12.10
CA CYS A 76 -10.41 -3.21 -11.87
C CYS A 76 -11.25 -3.09 -13.16
N ILE A 77 -10.61 -2.83 -14.32
CA ILE A 77 -11.30 -2.82 -15.62
C ILE A 77 -11.88 -4.21 -15.94
N CYS A 78 -11.13 -5.29 -15.69
CA CYS A 78 -11.61 -6.65 -15.92
C CYS A 78 -12.84 -6.97 -15.05
N GLU A 79 -12.83 -6.56 -13.78
CA GLU A 79 -13.96 -6.76 -12.87
C GLU A 79 -15.21 -5.98 -13.31
N ILE A 80 -15.05 -4.74 -13.77
CA ILE A 80 -16.15 -3.95 -14.31
C ILE A 80 -16.73 -4.62 -15.57
N MET A 81 -15.86 -5.13 -16.45
CA MET A 81 -16.29 -5.88 -17.64
C MET A 81 -17.03 -7.17 -17.28
N GLU A 82 -16.61 -7.88 -16.23
CA GLU A 82 -17.31 -9.06 -15.70
C GLU A 82 -18.73 -8.70 -15.26
N LEU A 83 -18.92 -7.60 -14.51
CA LEU A 83 -20.24 -7.13 -14.11
C LEU A 83 -21.12 -6.79 -15.32
N LEU A 84 -20.59 -6.03 -16.28
CA LEU A 84 -21.36 -5.64 -17.46
C LEU A 84 -21.89 -6.86 -18.20
N PHE A 85 -21.06 -7.90 -18.36
CA PHE A 85 -21.47 -9.14 -18.99
C PHE A 85 -22.51 -9.91 -18.15
N PHE A 86 -22.33 -9.99 -16.83
CA PHE A 86 -23.24 -10.72 -15.95
C PHE A 86 -24.61 -10.04 -15.80
N SER A 87 -24.65 -8.71 -15.87
CA SER A 87 -25.88 -7.91 -15.82
C SER A 87 -26.85 -8.28 -16.94
N PHE A 88 -26.34 -8.65 -18.14
CA PHE A 88 -27.18 -9.11 -19.25
C PHE A 88 -27.83 -10.49 -19.02
N ARG A 89 -27.33 -11.30 -18.07
CA ARG A 89 -27.73 -12.72 -17.90
C ARG A 89 -28.72 -12.98 -16.74
N ASN A 90 -29.20 -11.90 -16.10
CA ASN A 90 -30.46 -11.84 -15.35
C ASN A 90 -30.54 -12.63 -14.01
N LYS A 91 -30.00 -12.06 -12.92
CA LYS A 91 -30.42 -12.32 -11.52
C LYS A 91 -30.21 -11.06 -10.65
N ARG A 92 -31.29 -10.45 -10.13
CA ARG A 92 -31.25 -9.15 -9.38
C ARG A 92 -30.45 -9.19 -8.07
N VAL A 93 -30.51 -10.29 -7.32
CA VAL A 93 -29.78 -10.43 -6.04
C VAL A 93 -28.26 -10.47 -6.25
N TYR A 94 -27.81 -11.12 -7.32
CA TYR A 94 -26.40 -11.21 -7.69
C TYR A 94 -25.82 -9.86 -8.14
N LEU A 95 -26.67 -9.01 -8.73
CA LEU A 95 -26.30 -7.68 -9.16
C LEU A 95 -25.92 -6.81 -7.94
N ALA A 96 -26.65 -6.92 -6.83
CA ALA A 96 -26.37 -6.15 -5.62
C ALA A 96 -25.02 -6.51 -4.98
N ILE A 97 -24.72 -7.80 -4.84
CA ILE A 97 -23.43 -8.29 -4.31
C ILE A 97 -22.28 -7.82 -5.21
N LYS A 98 -22.43 -8.00 -6.54
CA LYS A 98 -21.41 -7.56 -7.50
C LYS A 98 -21.19 -6.04 -7.55
N ILE A 99 -22.21 -5.24 -7.26
CA ILE A 99 -22.05 -3.79 -7.10
C ILE A 99 -21.17 -3.48 -5.88
N LEU A 100 -21.36 -4.18 -4.76
CA LEU A 100 -20.55 -3.99 -3.56
C LEU A 100 -19.09 -4.37 -3.81
N ASP A 101 -18.83 -5.49 -4.49
CA ASP A 101 -17.48 -5.92 -4.89
C ASP A 101 -16.76 -4.85 -5.71
N ILE A 102 -17.45 -4.27 -6.71
CA ILE A 102 -16.87 -3.22 -7.55
C ILE A 102 -16.64 -1.95 -6.76
N LEU A 103 -17.57 -1.58 -5.87
CA LEU A 103 -17.40 -0.40 -5.02
C LEU A 103 -16.17 -0.57 -4.12
N TYR A 104 -15.99 -1.76 -3.53
CA TYR A 104 -14.81 -2.12 -2.77
C TYR A 104 -13.53 -2.00 -3.63
N SER A 105 -13.51 -2.63 -4.81
CA SER A 105 -12.35 -2.63 -5.71
C SER A 105 -11.96 -1.22 -6.15
N VAL A 106 -12.92 -0.40 -6.57
CA VAL A 106 -12.67 0.99 -6.98
C VAL A 106 -12.14 1.84 -5.82
N ASN A 107 -12.71 1.69 -4.62
CA ASN A 107 -12.23 2.41 -3.43
C ASN A 107 -10.81 1.97 -3.03
N ASN A 108 -10.51 0.68 -3.13
CA ASN A 108 -9.19 0.15 -2.84
C ASN A 108 -8.16 0.63 -3.87
N LEU A 109 -8.51 0.61 -5.17
CA LEU A 109 -7.67 1.15 -6.24
C LEU A 109 -7.37 2.65 -6.03
N ALA A 110 -8.40 3.45 -5.73
CA ALA A 110 -8.23 4.87 -5.45
C ALA A 110 -7.33 5.11 -4.21
N SER A 111 -7.48 4.29 -3.17
CA SER A 111 -6.63 4.33 -1.98
C SER A 111 -5.17 4.03 -2.31
N ASN A 112 -4.92 2.98 -3.10
CA ASN A 112 -3.58 2.58 -3.52
C ASN A 112 -2.92 3.66 -4.41
N PHE A 113 -3.67 4.32 -5.30
CA PHE A 113 -3.15 5.47 -6.04
C PHE A 113 -2.72 6.61 -5.09
N LEU A 114 -3.58 6.98 -4.14
CA LEU A 114 -3.27 8.05 -3.19
C LEU A 114 -2.05 7.70 -2.34
N GLU A 115 -1.97 6.48 -1.83
CA GLU A 115 -0.83 5.99 -1.08
C GLU A 115 0.46 6.04 -1.91
N ALA A 116 0.42 5.56 -3.15
CA ALA A 116 1.56 5.64 -4.07
C ALA A 116 2.08 7.07 -4.19
N PHE A 117 1.19 8.05 -4.44
CA PHE A 117 1.58 9.46 -4.50
C PHE A 117 2.16 9.98 -3.18
N CYS A 118 1.59 9.56 -2.05
CA CYS A 118 2.08 9.91 -0.73
C CYS A 118 3.52 9.40 -0.52
N LEU A 119 3.76 8.11 -0.76
CA LEU A 119 5.07 7.47 -0.60
C LEU A 119 6.12 8.07 -1.52
N MET A 120 5.79 8.28 -2.81
CA MET A 120 6.71 8.87 -3.78
C MET A 120 7.27 10.22 -3.32
N LYS A 121 6.46 11.01 -2.60
CA LYS A 121 6.86 12.31 -2.05
C LYS A 121 7.55 12.19 -0.69
N LEU A 122 7.10 11.30 0.19
CA LEU A 122 7.67 11.11 1.53
C LEU A 122 9.08 10.50 1.50
N ILE A 123 9.35 9.52 0.63
CA ILE A 123 10.68 8.89 0.51
C ILE A 123 11.74 9.92 0.06
N ALA A 124 11.31 10.92 -0.71
CA ALA A 124 12.17 11.99 -1.22
C ALA A 124 12.39 13.15 -0.23
N LEU A 125 11.84 13.09 0.98
CA LEU A 125 11.92 14.18 1.95
C LEU A 125 13.33 14.31 2.55
N LYS A 126 13.78 15.55 2.77
CA LYS A 126 15.01 15.86 3.52
C LYS A 126 14.89 15.50 4.99
N ASP A 127 16.00 15.08 5.58
CA ASP A 127 16.08 14.66 6.99
C ASP A 127 15.72 15.73 8.00
N ASN A 128 16.14 16.97 7.74
CA ASN A 128 15.89 18.08 8.66
C ASN A 128 14.38 18.31 8.85
N PHE A 129 13.60 18.18 7.77
CA PHE A 129 12.16 18.33 7.83
C PHE A 129 11.47 17.06 8.37
N LEU A 130 12.06 15.89 8.12
CA LEU A 130 11.60 14.64 8.73
C LEU A 130 11.63 14.72 10.26
N LYS A 131 12.67 15.35 10.85
CA LYS A 131 12.78 15.59 12.31
C LYS A 131 11.67 16.46 12.87
N GLU A 132 11.26 17.51 12.15
CA GLU A 132 10.14 18.36 12.56
C GLU A 132 8.81 17.59 12.62
N LEU A 133 8.69 16.53 11.83
CA LEU A 133 7.51 15.66 11.72
C LEU A 133 7.55 14.44 12.65
N SER A 134 8.54 14.37 13.55
CA SER A 134 8.81 13.21 14.41
C SER A 134 7.67 12.82 15.35
N ALA A 135 6.73 13.71 15.65
CA ALA A 135 5.59 13.39 16.50
C ALA A 135 4.50 12.57 15.80
N ILE A 136 4.29 12.79 14.50
CA ILE A 136 3.10 12.29 13.77
C ILE A 136 3.49 11.26 12.72
N LEU A 137 4.52 11.52 11.92
CA LEU A 137 4.87 10.67 10.80
C LEU A 137 5.29 9.24 11.18
N PRO A 138 6.02 8.95 12.27
CA PRO A 138 6.34 7.56 12.60
C PRO A 138 5.11 6.73 13.00
N PHE A 139 4.11 7.36 13.62
CA PHE A 139 2.84 6.69 13.92
C PHE A 139 2.11 6.35 12.61
N ILE A 140 1.99 7.32 11.70
CA ILE A 140 1.40 7.10 10.37
C ILE A 140 2.14 5.98 9.63
N ALA A 141 3.47 6.04 9.58
CA ALA A 141 4.28 5.04 8.89
C ALA A 141 4.11 3.65 9.49
N THR A 142 4.00 3.53 10.82
CA THR A 142 3.76 2.24 11.50
C THR A 142 2.37 1.70 11.15
N CYS A 143 1.33 2.52 11.21
CA CYS A 143 -0.02 2.13 10.82
C CYS A 143 -0.09 1.68 9.36
N CYS A 144 0.51 2.45 8.44
CA CYS A 144 0.56 2.08 7.02
C CYS A 144 1.39 0.81 6.79
N THR A 145 2.46 0.58 7.55
CA THR A 145 3.25 -0.66 7.47
C THR A 145 2.39 -1.86 7.85
N ILE A 146 1.67 -1.79 8.97
CA ILE A 146 0.79 -2.86 9.43
C ILE A 146 -0.34 -3.10 8.43
N LEU A 147 -0.94 -2.04 7.91
CA LEU A 147 -1.99 -2.13 6.90
C LEU A 147 -1.49 -2.85 5.65
N ASN A 148 -0.36 -2.41 5.07
CA ASN A 148 0.19 -3.04 3.87
C ASN A 148 0.67 -4.48 4.12
N LEU A 149 1.20 -4.79 5.30
CA LEU A 149 1.59 -6.16 5.66
C LEU A 149 0.37 -7.08 5.81
N THR A 150 -0.75 -6.53 6.31
CA THR A 150 -2.02 -7.26 6.42
C THR A 150 -2.60 -7.50 5.03
N ASP A 151 -2.68 -6.47 4.18
CA ASP A 151 -3.15 -6.61 2.78
C ASP A 151 -2.25 -7.59 2.00
N PHE A 152 -0.93 -7.55 2.23
CA PHE A 152 0.02 -8.52 1.68
C PHE A 152 -0.27 -9.95 2.14
N ALA A 153 -0.44 -10.17 3.46
CA ALA A 153 -0.70 -11.49 4.00
C ALA A 153 -2.03 -12.07 3.46
N MET A 154 -3.08 -11.26 3.43
CA MET A 154 -4.37 -11.66 2.87
C MET A 154 -4.25 -12.06 1.39
N THR A 155 -3.55 -11.25 0.59
CA THR A 155 -3.32 -11.53 -0.83
C THR A 155 -2.46 -12.79 -1.03
N TYR A 156 -1.43 -12.98 -0.20
CA TYR A 156 -0.56 -14.16 -0.25
C TYR A 156 -1.34 -15.46 0.04
N PHE A 157 -2.11 -15.49 1.14
CA PHE A 157 -2.92 -16.66 1.48
C PHE A 157 -4.01 -16.94 0.45
N TYR A 158 -4.57 -15.89 -0.15
CA TYR A 158 -5.54 -16.01 -1.23
C TYR A 158 -4.93 -16.69 -2.47
N ILE A 159 -3.79 -16.18 -2.95
CA ILE A 159 -3.09 -16.73 -4.12
C ILE A 159 -2.69 -18.19 -3.87
N GLU A 160 -2.18 -18.51 -2.69
CA GLU A 160 -1.76 -19.88 -2.36
C GLU A 160 -2.96 -20.84 -2.33
N THR A 161 -4.10 -20.41 -1.78
CA THR A 161 -5.34 -21.21 -1.77
C THR A 161 -5.86 -21.45 -3.19
N GLU A 162 -5.95 -20.41 -4.01
CA GLU A 162 -6.41 -20.49 -5.41
C GLU A 162 -5.52 -21.39 -6.28
N LYS A 163 -4.21 -21.34 -6.08
CA LYS A 163 -3.25 -22.17 -6.81
C LYS A 163 -3.52 -23.67 -6.66
N HIS A 164 -3.97 -24.10 -5.48
CA HIS A 164 -4.36 -25.49 -5.25
C HIS A 164 -5.67 -25.86 -5.95
N HIS A 165 -6.61 -24.94 -6.06
CA HIS A 165 -7.89 -25.16 -6.75
C HIS A 165 -7.76 -25.14 -8.28
N LEU A 166 -6.88 -24.32 -8.87
CA LEU A 166 -6.66 -24.29 -10.32
C LEU A 166 -6.30 -25.66 -10.91
N LYS A 167 -5.46 -26.42 -10.21
CA LYS A 167 -4.90 -27.67 -10.72
C LYS A 167 -6.01 -28.70 -10.99
N GLY A 168 -7.06 -28.73 -10.17
CA GLY A 168 -8.23 -29.59 -10.38
C GLY A 168 -9.24 -29.07 -11.40
N ILE A 169 -9.25 -27.76 -11.67
CA ILE A 169 -10.21 -27.11 -12.57
C ILE A 169 -9.72 -27.14 -14.03
N ILE A 170 -8.41 -26.94 -14.27
CA ILE A 170 -7.81 -27.05 -15.61
C ILE A 170 -7.96 -28.46 -16.17
N GLU A 171 -7.99 -29.48 -15.31
CA GLU A 171 -8.22 -30.87 -15.70
C GLU A 171 -9.69 -31.18 -16.01
N SER A 172 -10.64 -30.29 -15.69
CA SER A 172 -12.09 -30.58 -15.74
C SER A 172 -12.94 -29.65 -16.62
N LEU A 173 -12.40 -28.60 -17.24
CA LEU A 173 -13.22 -27.63 -18.01
C LEU A 173 -13.03 -27.70 -19.54
N GLU A 174 -14.07 -28.20 -20.23
CA GLU A 174 -14.32 -28.04 -21.67
C GLU A 174 -15.10 -26.75 -22.04
N SER A 175 -15.19 -25.74 -21.16
CA SER A 175 -16.06 -24.57 -21.36
C SER A 175 -15.33 -23.23 -21.62
N SER A 176 -15.52 -22.70 -22.84
CA SER A 176 -15.16 -21.38 -23.38
C SER A 176 -13.79 -20.79 -22.97
N GLU A 177 -12.81 -20.98 -23.86
CA GLU A 177 -11.42 -20.51 -23.75
C GLU A 177 -11.27 -19.03 -23.32
N PHE A 178 -12.19 -18.16 -23.73
CA PHE A 178 -12.16 -16.74 -23.39
C PHE A 178 -12.35 -16.45 -21.88
N PHE A 179 -13.27 -17.15 -21.21
CA PHE A 179 -13.50 -16.95 -19.78
C PHE A 179 -12.36 -17.51 -18.92
N VAL A 180 -11.75 -18.61 -19.37
CA VAL A 180 -10.54 -19.16 -18.74
C VAL A 180 -9.38 -18.19 -18.89
N LEU A 181 -9.18 -17.60 -20.08
CA LEU A 181 -8.13 -16.62 -20.34
C LEU A 181 -8.28 -15.37 -19.48
N VAL A 182 -9.48 -14.78 -19.40
CA VAL A 182 -9.75 -13.62 -18.54
C VAL A 182 -9.51 -13.95 -17.06
N GLY A 183 -9.86 -15.16 -16.62
CA GLY A 183 -9.58 -15.62 -15.25
C GLY A 183 -8.10 -15.81 -14.93
N VAL A 184 -7.34 -16.38 -15.86
CA VAL A 184 -5.88 -16.54 -15.70
C VAL A 184 -5.20 -15.17 -15.70
N ILE A 185 -5.63 -14.24 -16.56
CA ILE A 185 -5.13 -12.86 -16.57
C ILE A 185 -5.46 -12.15 -15.26
N GLY A 186 -6.71 -12.25 -14.75
CA GLY A 186 -7.10 -11.69 -13.46
C GLY A 186 -6.19 -12.17 -12.32
N ARG A 187 -5.90 -13.47 -12.26
CA ARG A 187 -4.99 -14.04 -11.24
C ARG A 187 -3.53 -13.62 -11.39
N LEU A 188 -3.09 -13.38 -12.63
CA LEU A 188 -1.77 -12.81 -12.88
C LEU A 188 -1.69 -11.35 -12.40
N LEU A 189 -2.82 -10.63 -12.45
CA LEU A 189 -2.95 -9.27 -11.92
C LEU A 189 -3.02 -9.24 -10.39
N ASP A 190 -3.58 -10.26 -9.72
CA ASP A 190 -3.52 -10.39 -8.25
C ASP A 190 -2.08 -10.42 -7.73
N THR A 191 -1.14 -10.96 -8.53
CA THR A 191 0.29 -10.96 -8.21
C THR A 191 0.87 -9.53 -8.20
N ALA A 192 0.28 -8.59 -8.95
CA ALA A 192 0.65 -7.19 -8.90
C ALA A 192 0.20 -6.53 -7.59
N ASN A 193 -0.96 -6.91 -7.03
CA ASN A 193 -1.39 -6.45 -5.71
C ASN A 193 -0.42 -6.92 -4.61
N TYR A 194 0.02 -8.17 -4.71
CA TYR A 194 1.06 -8.74 -3.83
C TYR A 194 2.37 -7.93 -3.91
N LEU A 195 2.84 -7.62 -5.12
CA LEU A 195 4.07 -6.85 -5.30
C LEU A 195 3.91 -5.39 -4.80
N TYR A 196 2.76 -4.78 -5.05
CA TYR A 196 2.43 -3.43 -4.59
C TYR A 196 2.49 -3.33 -3.07
N THR A 197 1.69 -4.14 -2.37
CA THR A 197 1.55 -4.10 -0.91
C THR A 197 2.89 -4.38 -0.21
N PHE A 198 3.65 -5.35 -0.72
CA PHE A 198 5.00 -5.63 -0.22
C PHE A 198 5.95 -4.43 -0.38
N THR A 199 5.97 -3.83 -1.58
CA THR A 199 6.86 -2.70 -1.86
C THR A 199 6.48 -1.47 -1.03
N CYS A 200 5.18 -1.19 -0.88
CA CYS A 200 4.69 -0.12 -0.03
C CYS A 200 5.05 -0.34 1.45
N ALA A 201 4.89 -1.57 1.97
CA ALA A 201 5.31 -1.90 3.32
C ALA A 201 6.81 -1.63 3.54
N LEU A 202 7.68 -2.05 2.62
CA LEU A 202 9.12 -1.78 2.70
C LEU A 202 9.44 -0.28 2.65
N CYS A 203 8.75 0.48 1.81
CA CYS A 203 8.92 1.93 1.74
C CYS A 203 8.52 2.64 3.03
N TRP A 204 7.42 2.20 3.67
CA TRP A 204 7.02 2.71 4.99
C TRP A 204 8.02 2.34 6.08
N ILE A 205 8.57 1.12 6.04
CA ILE A 205 9.63 0.68 6.96
C ILE A 205 10.89 1.52 6.77
N ASP A 206 11.29 1.83 5.54
CA ASP A 206 12.46 2.70 5.29
C ASP A 206 12.28 4.08 5.93
N ILE A 207 11.07 4.66 5.85
CA ILE A 207 10.75 5.92 6.56
C ILE A 207 10.93 5.75 8.08
N ILE A 208 10.48 4.64 8.67
CA ILE A 208 10.63 4.35 10.11
C ILE A 208 12.12 4.17 10.49
N ILE A 209 12.88 3.44 9.67
CA ILE A 209 14.32 3.20 9.89
C ILE A 209 15.08 4.53 9.89
N ARG A 210 14.76 5.45 8.98
CA ARG A 210 15.33 6.80 8.98
C ARG A 210 15.09 7.52 10.31
N TYR A 211 13.87 7.44 10.86
CA TYR A 211 13.58 7.99 12.21
C TYR A 211 14.41 7.35 13.33
N ARG A 212 14.66 6.04 13.24
CA ARG A 212 15.51 5.33 14.21
C ARG A 212 16.96 5.79 14.12
N HIS A 213 17.50 6.00 12.92
CA HIS A 213 18.87 6.51 12.72
C HIS A 213 19.08 7.91 13.31
N PHE A 214 18.03 8.73 13.44
CA PHE A 214 18.10 10.03 14.11
C PHE A 214 18.02 9.98 15.65
N GLY A 215 17.91 8.78 16.26
CA GLY A 215 17.78 8.63 17.71
C GLY A 215 16.45 9.13 18.27
N LEU A 216 15.42 9.27 17.43
CA LEU A 216 14.09 9.79 17.81
C LEU A 216 13.11 8.69 18.27
N PHE A 217 13.40 7.43 17.95
CA PHE A 217 12.74 6.26 18.55
C PHE A 217 13.55 5.75 19.75
N ILE A 218 13.54 6.52 20.84
CA ILE A 218 13.87 5.97 22.15
C ILE A 218 12.54 5.91 22.90
N LEU A 219 11.96 4.72 22.97
CA LEU A 219 10.87 4.40 23.89
C LEU A 219 11.49 4.35 25.31
N GLY A 220 11.76 5.52 25.87
CA GLY A 220 12.54 5.67 27.09
C GLY A 220 13.25 7.03 27.13
N ASN A 221 13.42 7.57 28.33
CA ASN A 221 13.92 8.93 28.56
C ASN A 221 15.09 9.34 27.63
N LYS A 222 14.96 10.53 27.05
CA LYS A 222 16.04 11.23 26.32
C LYS A 222 17.35 11.12 27.09
N PRO A 223 18.49 10.76 26.48
CA PRO A 223 19.77 11.09 27.06
C PRO A 223 19.85 12.63 27.06
N LYS A 224 19.84 13.21 28.27
CA LYS A 224 20.25 14.60 28.47
C LYS A 224 21.73 14.69 28.12
N THR A 225 22.07 14.92 26.86
CA THR A 225 23.40 15.40 26.52
C THR A 225 23.48 16.87 26.91
N ASN A 226 23.84 17.09 28.17
CA ASN A 226 24.57 18.28 28.57
C ASN A 226 25.90 18.28 27.81
N LEU A 227 25.95 18.87 26.61
CA LEU A 227 27.20 19.44 26.12
C LEU A 227 27.12 20.94 26.39
N GLY A 228 27.59 21.30 27.57
CA GLY A 228 27.86 22.67 27.93
C GLY A 228 28.87 23.27 26.97
N ARG A 229 28.52 24.43 26.43
CA ARG A 229 29.34 25.65 26.51
C ARG A 229 30.67 25.41 27.24
N THR A 230 31.75 25.27 26.50
CA THR A 230 33.07 25.72 26.95
C THR A 230 33.62 26.60 25.85
N ASN A 231 33.69 27.89 26.19
CA ASN A 231 34.41 28.91 25.46
C ASN A 231 35.89 28.53 25.46
N TYR A 232 36.55 28.58 24.31
CA TYR A 232 37.97 28.91 24.25
C TYR A 232 38.12 29.97 23.18
N ALA A 233 38.09 31.23 23.63
CA ALA A 233 38.71 32.33 22.95
C ALA A 233 39.94 32.71 23.80
N SER A 234 41.06 32.99 23.11
CA SER A 234 42.23 33.73 23.58
C SER A 234 43.07 33.08 24.68
N ASP A 235 44.30 32.68 24.34
CA ASP A 235 45.55 33.18 24.95
C ASP A 235 46.75 32.35 24.47
N GLY A 236 47.83 33.00 24.02
CA GLY A 236 49.17 32.40 23.91
C GLY A 236 49.91 32.58 22.58
N GLU A 237 50.55 33.74 22.42
CA GLU A 237 51.77 33.90 21.62
C GLU A 237 52.95 33.06 22.17
N GLU A 238 54.02 32.98 21.37
CA GLU A 238 55.37 32.42 21.63
C GLU A 238 55.50 30.90 21.48
N SER A 239 56.55 30.31 20.90
CA SER A 239 57.69 30.71 20.06
C SER A 239 58.42 29.38 19.70
N GLU A 240 59.40 29.43 18.78
CA GLU A 240 60.37 28.35 18.41
C GLU A 240 59.84 27.23 17.48
N THR A 241 60.42 26.98 16.29
CA THR A 241 61.86 26.75 16.06
C THR A 241 62.27 27.06 14.61
N GLN A 242 63.36 27.83 14.47
CA GLN A 242 64.25 27.79 13.31
C GLN A 242 65.19 26.58 13.47
N CYS A 243 65.36 25.80 12.39
CA CYS A 243 66.64 25.31 11.87
C CYS A 243 66.41 24.70 10.48
#